data_AF-A0A7J4XIN7-F1
#
_entry.id   AF-A0A7J4XIN7-F1
#
_cell.length_a   1.000
_cell.length_b   1.000
_cell.length_c   1.000
_cell.angle_alpha   90.00
_cell.angle_beta   90.00
_cell.angle_gamma   90.00
#
_symmetry.space_group_name_H-M   'P 1'
#
loop_
_entity.id
_entity.type
_entity.pdbx_description
1 polymer ?
#
loop_
_entity_poly.entity_id
_entity_poly.type
_entity_poly.pdbx_seq_one_letter_code
_entity_poly.pdbx_strand_id
1 'polypeptide(L)'
;MIRLCRDNGIKLIFAYSPYYHVLPAGGVIKVMEIAKEESVSFLDMMLDEDFDNPELFRDIMHLNDAGVQLCYSKIVELLNGNLCMEM
;
A
#
# COMPACT_ATOMS: atom_id res chain seq x y z
N MET A 1 -0.05 -13.31 11.20
CA MET A 1 0.93 -12.85 10.20
C MET A 1 2.11 -12.13 10.85
N ILE A 2 1.90 -10.97 11.50
CA ILE A 2 2.98 -10.18 12.12
C ILE A 2 3.94 -11.01 12.99
N ARG A 3 3.41 -11.71 14.01
CA ARG A 3 4.21 -12.57 14.89
C ARG A 3 4.97 -13.65 14.12
N LEU A 4 4.29 -14.35 13.22
CA LEU A 4 4.92 -15.40 12.40
C LEU A 4 6.09 -14.85 11.58
N CYS A 5 5.95 -13.69 10.95
CA CYS A 5 7.05 -13.07 10.20
C CYS A 5 8.20 -12.69 11.14
N ARG A 6 7.90 -12.09 12.29
CA ARG A 6 8.89 -11.72 13.32
C ARG A 6 9.67 -12.94 13.82
N ASP A 7 8.97 -14.01 14.17
CA ASP A 7 9.54 -15.25 14.71
C ASP A 7 10.43 -15.98 13.68
N ASN A 8 10.20 -15.73 12.39
CA ASN A 8 10.98 -16.32 11.29
C ASN A 8 11.97 -15.34 10.64
N GLY A 9 12.19 -14.15 11.22
CA GLY A 9 13.10 -13.15 10.67
C GLY A 9 12.70 -12.60 9.28
N ILE A 10 11.42 -12.68 8.92
CA ILE A 10 10.88 -12.20 7.66
C ILE A 10 10.47 -10.73 7.82
N LYS A 11 11.01 -9.84 6.98
CA LYS A 11 10.58 -8.44 6.92
C LYS A 11 9.16 -8.38 6.36
N LEU A 12 8.24 -7.81 7.14
CA LEU A 12 6.84 -7.63 6.77
C LEU A 12 6.55 -6.15 6.54
N ILE A 13 5.85 -5.85 5.45
CA ILE A 13 5.34 -4.52 5.11
C ILE A 13 3.87 -4.68 4.75
N PHE A 14 3.02 -3.79 5.24
CA PHE A 14 1.65 -3.67 4.77
C PHE A 14 1.59 -2.62 3.67
N ALA A 15 0.87 -2.91 2.60
CA ALA A 15 0.63 -1.98 1.52
C ALA A 15 -0.88 -1.86 1.30
N TYR A 16 -1.34 -0.64 1.11
CA TYR A 16 -2.73 -0.34 0.82
C TYR A 16 -2.83 0.26 -0.57
N SER A 17 -3.56 -0.44 -1.45
CA SER A 17 -3.67 -0.08 -2.86
C SER A 17 -4.56 1.16 -3.06
N PRO A 18 -4.31 1.95 -4.12
CA PRO A 18 -5.15 3.07 -4.51
C PRO A 18 -6.61 2.67 -4.77
N TYR A 19 -7.54 3.55 -4.42
CA TYR A 19 -8.94 3.53 -4.84
C TYR A 19 -9.24 4.79 -5.64
N TYR A 20 -10.19 4.72 -6.59
CA TYR A 20 -10.56 5.88 -7.39
C TYR A 20 -11.61 6.74 -6.70
N HIS A 21 -11.17 7.82 -6.03
CA HIS A 21 -11.99 8.79 -5.30
C HIS A 21 -12.98 8.19 -4.28
N VAL A 22 -12.60 7.11 -3.61
CA VAL A 22 -13.38 6.52 -2.50
C VAL A 22 -12.67 6.80 -1.19
N LEU A 23 -13.41 7.16 -0.13
CA LEU A 23 -12.83 7.34 1.21
C LEU A 23 -12.33 6.02 1.81
N PRO A 24 -11.36 6.05 2.75
CA PRO A 24 -10.82 4.83 3.32
C PRO A 24 -11.92 4.09 4.07
N ALA A 25 -12.02 2.78 3.85
CA ALA A 25 -12.90 1.95 4.68
C ALA A 25 -12.39 1.96 6.12
N GLY A 26 -13.29 1.96 7.11
CA GLY A 26 -12.90 1.98 8.54
C GLY A 26 -11.98 0.82 8.96
N GLY A 27 -11.99 -0.29 8.21
CA GLY A 27 -11.04 -1.39 8.40
C GLY A 27 -9.58 -1.00 8.15
N VAL A 28 -9.32 -0.10 7.20
CA VAL A 28 -7.96 0.35 6.85
C VAL A 28 -7.36 1.16 7.98
N ILE A 29 -8.14 2.07 8.57
CA ILE A 29 -7.74 2.84 9.75
C ILE A 29 -7.29 1.88 10.86
N LYS A 30 -8.05 0.81 11.10
CA LYS A 30 -7.69 -0.16 12.14
C LYS A 30 -6.40 -0.93 11.81
N VAL A 31 -6.16 -1.25 10.54
CA VAL A 31 -4.91 -1.89 10.10
C VAL A 31 -3.72 -0.94 10.26
N MET A 32 -3.88 0.35 9.96
CA MET A 32 -2.84 1.38 10.17
C MET A 32 -2.48 1.52 11.65
N GLU A 33 -3.47 1.52 12.55
CA GLU A 33 -3.24 1.50 14.00
C GLU A 33 -2.43 0.27 14.42
N ILE A 34 -2.82 -0.92 13.98
CA ILE A 34 -2.11 -2.18 14.28
C ILE A 34 -0.67 -2.12 13.74
N ALA A 35 -0.47 -1.60 12.53
CA ALA A 35 0.85 -1.48 11.93
C ALA A 35 1.76 -0.57 12.77
N LYS A 36 1.22 0.56 13.24
CA LYS A 36 1.93 1.49 14.14
C LYS A 36 2.27 0.84 15.48
N GLU A 37 1.30 0.19 16.13
CA GLU A 37 1.49 -0.50 17.41
C GLU A 37 2.56 -1.59 17.34
N GLU A 38 2.58 -2.35 16.24
CA GLU A 38 3.49 -3.49 16.05
C GLU A 38 4.79 -3.12 15.33
N SER A 39 5.02 -1.83 15.05
CA SER A 39 6.18 -1.30 14.31
C SER A 39 6.37 -1.97 12.95
N VAL A 40 5.27 -2.23 12.25
CA VAL A 40 5.23 -2.74 10.87
C VAL A 40 5.13 -1.54 9.94
N SER A 41 6.01 -1.46 8.92
CA SER A 41 5.92 -0.43 7.90
C SER A 41 4.58 -0.53 7.16
N PHE A 42 3.89 0.60 7.02
CA PHE A 42 2.65 0.72 6.26
C PHE A 42 2.89 1.65 5.08
N LEU A 43 2.75 1.13 3.87
CA LEU A 43 2.79 1.87 2.62
C LEU A 43 1.36 2.23 2.24
N ASP A 44 1.02 3.50 2.41
CA ASP A 44 -0.27 4.04 1.97
C ASP A 44 -0.12 4.64 0.57
N MET A 45 -0.74 4.00 -0.43
CA MET A 45 -0.77 4.51 -1.80
C MET A 45 -2.15 5.08 -2.17
N MET A 46 -3.04 5.25 -1.19
CA MET A 46 -4.41 5.64 -1.45
C MET A 46 -4.52 7.01 -2.12
N LEU A 47 -3.70 7.96 -1.65
CA LEU A 47 -3.69 9.36 -2.09
C LEU A 47 -2.54 9.65 -3.06
N ASP A 48 -1.94 8.61 -3.62
CA ASP A 48 -0.87 8.74 -4.59
C ASP A 48 -1.42 9.36 -5.87
N GLU A 49 -0.95 10.57 -6.20
CA GLU A 49 -1.44 11.39 -7.31
C GLU A 49 -1.27 10.71 -8.68
N ASP A 50 -0.34 9.77 -8.80
CA ASP A 50 -0.16 8.98 -10.03
C ASP A 50 -1.37 8.05 -10.31
N PHE A 51 -2.27 7.89 -9.35
CA PHE A 51 -3.52 7.14 -9.48
C PHE A 51 -4.77 8.03 -9.60
N ASP A 52 -4.61 9.34 -9.81
CA ASP A 52 -5.70 10.23 -10.23
C ASP A 52 -6.04 10.05 -11.73
N ASN A 53 -6.20 8.80 -12.16
CA ASN A 53 -6.51 8.42 -13.53
C ASN A 53 -7.44 7.19 -13.57
N PRO A 54 -8.71 7.33 -14.01
CA PRO A 54 -9.66 6.22 -14.05
C PRO A 54 -9.23 5.09 -15.00
N GLU A 55 -8.37 5.34 -15.98
CA GLU A 55 -7.87 4.32 -16.91
C GLU A 55 -6.93 3.30 -16.25
N LEU A 56 -6.51 3.52 -15.00
CA LEU A 56 -5.73 2.57 -14.21
C LEU A 56 -6.59 1.61 -13.39
N PHE A 57 -7.92 1.77 -13.46
CA PHE A 57 -8.87 1.03 -12.64
C PHE A 57 -9.76 0.13 -13.49
N ARG A 58 -10.10 -1.03 -12.93
CA ARG A 58 -11.15 -1.93 -13.45
C ARG A 58 -12.52 -1.48 -12.95
N ASP A 59 -12.58 -1.05 -11.70
CA ASP A 59 -13.71 -0.41 -11.05
C ASP A 59 -13.18 0.54 -9.95
N ILE A 60 -14.07 1.25 -9.24
CA ILE A 60 -13.66 2.27 -8.26
C ILE A 60 -12.79 1.73 -7.10
N MET A 61 -12.79 0.42 -6.85
CA MET A 61 -12.04 -0.22 -5.76
C MET A 61 -10.83 -1.03 -6.24
N HIS A 62 -10.80 -1.44 -7.52
CA HIS A 62 -9.82 -2.38 -8.03
C HIS A 62 -9.05 -1.80 -9.21
N LEU A 63 -7.71 -1.83 -9.11
CA LEU A 63 -6.81 -1.54 -10.22
C LEU A 63 -7.02 -2.54 -11.38
N ASN A 64 -6.81 -2.08 -12.60
CA ASN A 64 -6.65 -2.96 -13.76
C ASN A 64 -5.16 -3.34 -13.95
N ASP A 65 -4.86 -4.08 -15.01
CA ASP A 65 -3.49 -4.57 -15.26
C ASP A 65 -2.46 -3.42 -15.34
N ALA A 66 -2.80 -2.30 -15.99
CA ALA A 66 -1.91 -1.15 -16.08
C ALA A 66 -1.69 -0.49 -14.72
N GLY A 67 -2.77 -0.29 -13.95
CA GLY A 67 -2.68 0.23 -12.58
C GLY A 67 -1.87 -0.67 -11.65
N VAL A 68 -2.02 -1.99 -11.77
CA VAL A 68 -1.22 -2.96 -11.01
C VAL A 68 0.26 -2.84 -11.37
N GLN A 69 0.62 -2.74 -12.65
CA GLN A 69 2.02 -2.58 -13.05
C GLN A 69 2.65 -1.33 -12.44
N LEU A 70 1.95 -0.19 -12.48
CA LEU A 70 2.41 1.06 -11.87
C LEU A 70 2.54 0.95 -10.34
N CYS A 71 1.55 0.31 -9.69
CA CYS A 71 1.57 0.12 -8.25
C CYS A 71 2.77 -0.73 -7.80
N TYR A 72 2.99 -1.87 -8.47
CA TYR A 72 4.10 -2.75 -8.15
C TYR A 72 5.47 -2.16 -8.49
N SER A 73 5.61 -1.36 -9.56
CA SER A 73 6.89 -0.70 -9.85
C SER A 73 7.30 0.23 -8.71
N LYS A 74 6.36 1.03 -8.18
CA LYS A 74 6.59 1.88 -7.01
C LYS A 74 6.96 1.08 -5.75
N ILE A 75 6.25 -0.01 -5.48
CA ILE A 75 6.56 -0.90 -4.35
C ILE A 75 7.99 -1.46 -4.46
N VAL A 76 8.40 -1.89 -5.66
CA VAL A 76 9.74 -2.43 -5.89
C VAL A 76 10.81 -1.35 -5.71
N GLU A 77 10.57 -0.13 -6.20
CA GLU A 77 11.49 0.99 -6.00
C GLU A 77 11.65 1.35 -4.51
N LEU A 78 10.55 1.38 -3.75
CA LEU A 78 10.55 1.57 -2.30
C LEU A 78 11.34 0.47 -1.58
N LEU A 79 11.11 -0.79 -1.93
CA LEU A 79 11.80 -1.94 -1.34
C LEU A 79 13.31 -1.93 -1.62
N ASN A 80 13.71 -1.40 -2.77
CA ASN A 80 15.12 -1.25 -3.17
C ASN A 80 15.78 0.01 -2.59
N GLY A 81 15.03 0.90 -1.92
CA GLY A 81 15.54 2.16 -1.37
C GLY A 81 15.72 3.27 -2.41
N ASN A 82 15.07 3.13 -3.57
CA ASN A 82 15.16 4.09 -4.68
C ASN A 82 14.06 5.16 -4.65
N LEU A 83 13.09 5.03 -3.74
CA LEU A 83 12.02 6.00 -3.51
C LEU A 83 12.00 6.37 -2.01
N CYS A 84 11.96 7.66 -1.70
CA CYS A 84 11.80 8.15 -0.32
C CYS A 84 10.31 8.36 -0.03
N MET A 85 9.80 7.84 1.08
CA MET A 85 8.50 8.27 1.61
C MET A 85 8.70 9.49 2.50
N GLU A 86 7.89 10.53 2.31
CA GLU A 86 7.75 11.56 3.35
C GLU A 86 7.15 10.91 4.60
N MET A 87 7.78 11.15 5.75
CA MET A 87 7.37 10.59 7.06
C MET A 87 6.15 11.30 7.63
#